data_AF-A0A8C6SF66-F1
#
_entry.id   AF-A0A8C6SF66-F1
#
_cell.length_a   1.000
_cell.length_b   1.000
_cell.length_c   1.000
_cell.angle_alpha   90.00
_cell.angle_beta   90.00
_cell.angle_gamma   90.00
#
_symmetry.space_group_name_H-M   'P 1'
#
loop_
_entity.id
_entity.type
_entity.pdbx_description
1 polymer ?
#
loop_
_entity_poly.entity_id
_entity_poly.type
_entity_poly.pdbx_seq_one_letter_code
_entity_poly.pdbx_strand_id
1 'polypeptide(L)'
;MWLSEQLAYKPKFEVGKHEAAENYGEKLTRQTGSALQKSGLKQMLKGSPAHVPGLVKFQEGLLRQREQEIDWQKQQIVQLQARITENDLRVQQVQLSHRGRLDHSGIYSAKDRVARQAPFTLCDKDLNQKLSAAEMELLHLKNVFKQVTQKYTEDVCKMEDKIQTRDRYICSLKKKCARESEQKQERHQRAETLECYLADLPTLMEAEGQSQQLKKVRLKTEEMEQNLSWLQKSLDQGQVLLREKYIQIEEQTRREDELLATVHSLQQKVTRCLEDGARLPVTDLKKLQTERAELLEQRGHSSKVIDQQNELIEKMSLHLLTEEESPAPLWPVSQRPEVSQLLRDMSVCVRDLQALGTILKQRAQGQEPNLNVLLGIKSLSMSVEESERVPEEEEELVMKLHEVTQLRRDIEELRRSMAPPSVLH
;
A
#
# COMPACT_ATOMS: atom_id res chain seq x y z
N MET A 1 -40.77 6.41 -65.22
CA MET A 1 -39.57 6.61 -66.05
C MET A 1 -38.32 6.62 -65.16
N TRP A 2 -37.90 5.47 -64.61
CA TRP A 2 -36.74 5.44 -63.71
C TRP A 2 -36.02 4.07 -63.72
N LEU A 3 -35.81 3.52 -64.92
CA LEU A 3 -35.01 2.29 -65.12
C LEU A 3 -34.25 2.38 -66.45
N SER A 4 -33.26 3.26 -66.55
CA SER A 4 -32.35 3.28 -67.72
C SER A 4 -30.91 3.70 -67.42
N GLU A 5 -30.48 3.78 -66.15
CA GLU A 5 -29.21 4.48 -65.83
C GLU A 5 -28.28 3.70 -64.89
N GLN A 6 -28.07 2.40 -65.13
CA GLN A 6 -27.12 1.58 -64.34
C GLN A 6 -26.19 0.70 -65.20
N LEU A 7 -25.97 1.01 -66.49
CA LEU A 7 -25.03 0.23 -67.34
C LEU A 7 -23.90 1.06 -67.97
N ALA A 8 -23.59 2.25 -67.46
CA ALA A 8 -22.45 3.02 -67.92
C ALA A 8 -21.23 2.84 -66.98
N TYR A 9 -20.58 1.67 -67.04
CA TYR A 9 -19.20 1.53 -66.56
C TYR A 9 -18.33 0.93 -67.67
N LYS A 10 -17.50 1.77 -68.28
CA LYS A 10 -16.41 1.40 -69.20
C LYS A 10 -15.08 1.51 -68.47
N PRO A 11 -14.27 0.45 -68.36
CA PRO A 11 -12.85 0.60 -68.14
C PRO A 11 -12.18 0.99 -69.48
N LYS A 12 -11.42 2.08 -69.46
CA LYS A 12 -10.46 2.41 -70.53
C LYS A 12 -9.31 1.39 -70.44
N PHE A 13 -9.02 0.67 -71.52
CA PHE A 13 -7.76 -0.04 -71.67
C PHE A 13 -7.09 0.43 -72.96
N GLU A 14 -5.89 0.95 -72.80
CA GLU A 14 -5.04 1.43 -73.88
C GLU A 14 -4.54 0.27 -74.74
N VAL A 15 -4.44 0.55 -76.04
CA VAL A 15 -4.00 -0.36 -77.07
C VAL A 15 -2.49 -0.59 -76.94
N GLY A 16 -2.10 -1.82 -76.59
CA GLY A 16 -0.77 -2.37 -76.85
C GLY A 16 -0.88 -3.48 -77.89
N LYS A 17 -0.24 -3.27 -79.05
CA LYS A 17 -0.15 -4.23 -80.17
C LYS A 17 0.63 -5.50 -79.76
N HIS A 18 0.16 -6.68 -80.14
CA HIS A 18 0.92 -7.64 -80.98
C HIS A 18 0.06 -8.81 -81.48
N GLU A 19 0.01 -8.88 -82.81
CA GLU A 19 -0.02 -10.01 -83.75
C GLU A 19 -0.35 -11.45 -83.29
N ALA A 20 -1.36 -12.00 -83.98
CA ALA A 20 -1.46 -13.31 -84.64
C ALA A 20 -0.68 -14.51 -84.08
N ALA A 21 -1.42 -15.58 -83.74
CA ALA A 21 -1.30 -16.87 -84.40
C ALA A 21 -2.42 -17.83 -83.98
N GLU A 22 -3.03 -18.46 -84.97
CA GLU A 22 -3.89 -19.63 -84.88
C GLU A 22 -3.13 -20.80 -84.22
N ASN A 23 -3.79 -21.59 -83.37
CA ASN A 23 -3.75 -23.04 -83.54
C ASN A 23 -4.86 -23.77 -82.78
N TYR A 24 -5.45 -24.72 -83.51
CA TYR A 24 -6.43 -25.69 -83.08
C TYR A 24 -5.78 -26.80 -82.25
N GLY A 25 -6.49 -27.24 -81.21
CA GLY A 25 -6.49 -28.63 -80.74
C GLY A 25 -5.33 -29.07 -79.83
N GLU A 26 -5.61 -29.34 -78.56
CA GLU A 26 -5.48 -30.71 -78.02
C GLU A 26 -5.97 -30.82 -76.56
N LYS A 27 -6.54 -31.99 -76.29
CA LYS A 27 -6.60 -32.70 -75.01
C LYS A 27 -7.42 -32.10 -73.87
N LEU A 28 -8.69 -32.48 -73.95
CA LEU A 28 -9.54 -32.83 -72.82
C LEU A 28 -8.87 -33.93 -71.95
N THR A 29 -8.07 -33.54 -70.97
CA THR A 29 -7.68 -34.40 -69.84
C THR A 29 -7.68 -33.60 -68.55
N ARG A 30 -8.84 -33.56 -67.86
CA ARG A 30 -8.97 -33.07 -66.48
C ARG A 30 -9.31 -34.25 -65.55
N GLN A 31 -8.33 -35.12 -65.35
CA GLN A 31 -8.07 -35.84 -64.09
C GLN A 31 -6.57 -35.58 -63.87
N THR A 32 -6.04 -35.01 -62.79
CA THR A 32 -6.21 -35.40 -61.38
C THR A 32 -5.64 -34.26 -60.51
N GLY A 33 -6.35 -33.13 -60.36
CA GLY A 33 -5.83 -31.98 -59.57
C GLY A 33 -6.20 -32.01 -58.08
N SER A 34 -7.19 -32.82 -57.70
CA SER A 34 -7.78 -32.78 -56.34
C SER A 34 -6.90 -33.43 -55.27
N ALA A 35 -6.07 -34.41 -55.63
CA ALA A 35 -5.30 -35.20 -54.66
C ALA A 35 -4.03 -34.48 -54.17
N LEU A 36 -3.33 -33.75 -55.04
CA LEU A 36 -2.08 -33.06 -54.67
C LEU A 36 -2.35 -31.77 -53.87
N GLN A 37 -3.44 -31.06 -54.14
CA GLN A 37 -3.79 -29.81 -53.43
C GLN A 37 -4.32 -30.05 -52.01
N LYS A 38 -4.86 -31.24 -51.72
CA LYS A 38 -5.33 -31.62 -50.37
C LYS A 38 -4.19 -32.04 -49.44
N SER A 39 -3.00 -32.39 -49.94
CA SER A 39 -1.88 -32.80 -49.09
C SER A 39 -1.18 -31.60 -48.43
N GLY A 40 -1.03 -30.48 -49.14
CA GLY A 40 -0.46 -29.23 -48.60
C GLY A 40 -1.31 -28.61 -47.47
N LEU A 41 -2.65 -28.64 -47.63
CA LEU A 41 -3.59 -28.19 -46.61
C LEU A 41 -3.54 -29.04 -45.33
N LYS A 42 -3.25 -30.35 -45.44
CA LYS A 42 -3.13 -31.24 -44.27
C LYS A 42 -1.81 -31.08 -43.52
N GLN A 43 -0.73 -30.66 -44.18
CA GLN A 43 0.54 -30.33 -43.50
C GLN A 43 0.47 -28.98 -42.76
N MET A 44 -0.25 -28.00 -43.31
CA MET A 44 -0.36 -26.65 -42.76
C MET A 44 -1.32 -26.51 -41.57
N LEU A 45 -2.17 -27.51 -41.31
CA LEU A 45 -3.13 -27.53 -40.20
C LEU A 45 -2.51 -28.02 -38.87
N LYS A 46 -1.26 -28.49 -38.87
CA LYS A 46 -0.58 -29.08 -37.70
C LYS A 46 0.34 -28.13 -36.92
N GLY A 47 0.37 -26.83 -37.23
CA GLY A 47 1.29 -25.87 -36.60
C GLY A 47 0.60 -24.63 -36.02
N SER A 48 1.01 -24.27 -34.80
CA SER A 48 0.87 -23.03 -34.01
C SER A 48 0.00 -21.85 -34.52
N PRO A 49 -0.69 -21.08 -33.64
CA PRO A 49 -1.68 -20.05 -34.00
C PRO A 49 -1.16 -18.91 -34.92
N ALA A 50 0.15 -18.75 -35.05
CA ALA A 50 0.78 -17.72 -35.89
C ALA A 50 0.65 -17.98 -37.41
N HIS A 51 0.19 -19.16 -37.84
CA HIS A 51 0.12 -19.56 -39.24
C HIS A 51 -1.24 -19.27 -39.93
N VAL A 52 -2.24 -18.84 -39.15
CA VAL A 52 -3.60 -18.54 -39.62
C VAL A 52 -3.65 -17.47 -40.73
N PRO A 53 -2.88 -16.36 -40.66
CA PRO A 53 -2.93 -15.34 -41.72
C PRO A 53 -2.45 -15.83 -43.08
N GLY A 54 -1.48 -16.75 -43.12
CA GLY A 54 -0.97 -17.35 -44.36
C GLY A 54 -1.99 -18.30 -45.00
N LEU A 55 -2.71 -19.07 -44.17
CA LEU A 55 -3.77 -19.97 -44.62
C LEU A 55 -4.95 -19.20 -45.20
N VAL A 56 -5.36 -18.10 -44.58
CA VAL A 56 -6.44 -17.24 -45.08
C VAL A 56 -6.05 -16.63 -46.43
N LYS A 57 -4.83 -16.09 -46.57
CA LYS A 57 -4.34 -15.54 -47.85
C LYS A 57 -4.28 -16.59 -48.96
N PHE A 58 -3.90 -17.82 -48.65
CA PHE A 58 -3.89 -18.92 -49.62
C PHE A 58 -5.32 -19.32 -50.06
N GLN A 59 -6.26 -19.41 -49.12
CA GLN A 59 -7.66 -19.69 -49.42
C GLN A 59 -8.32 -18.55 -50.21
N GLU A 60 -8.02 -17.30 -49.88
CA GLU A 60 -8.49 -16.12 -50.64
C GLU A 60 -7.92 -16.12 -52.07
N GLY A 61 -6.64 -16.47 -52.24
CA GLY A 61 -6.03 -16.63 -53.56
C GLY A 61 -6.70 -17.71 -54.42
N LEU A 62 -7.04 -18.86 -53.81
CA LEU A 62 -7.74 -19.94 -54.50
C LEU A 62 -9.17 -19.53 -54.88
N LEU A 63 -9.87 -18.82 -53.99
CA LEU A 63 -11.20 -18.29 -54.29
C LEU A 63 -11.16 -17.29 -55.45
N ARG A 64 -10.20 -16.35 -55.45
CA ARG A 64 -10.00 -15.42 -56.56
C ARG A 64 -9.72 -16.14 -57.89
N GLN A 65 -8.92 -17.21 -57.87
CA GLN A 65 -8.68 -18.02 -59.06
C GLN A 65 -9.95 -18.72 -59.56
N ARG A 66 -10.79 -19.22 -58.66
CA ARG A 66 -12.09 -19.82 -59.03
C ARG A 66 -13.07 -18.80 -59.58
N GLU A 67 -13.05 -17.59 -59.04
CA GLU A 67 -13.89 -16.48 -59.50
C GLU A 67 -13.51 -16.06 -60.93
N GLN A 68 -12.21 -16.00 -61.25
CA GLN A 68 -11.73 -15.76 -62.61
C GLN A 68 -12.17 -16.83 -63.60
N GLU A 69 -12.13 -18.12 -63.22
CA GLU A 69 -12.62 -19.22 -64.07
C GLU A 69 -14.14 -19.13 -64.27
N ILE A 70 -14.89 -18.79 -63.22
CA ILE A 70 -16.34 -18.59 -63.30
C ILE A 70 -16.65 -17.43 -64.25
N ASP A 71 -15.92 -16.32 -64.18
CA ASP A 71 -16.15 -15.18 -65.06
C ASP A 71 -15.79 -15.49 -66.51
N TRP A 72 -14.74 -16.28 -66.74
CA TRP A 72 -14.43 -16.79 -68.07
C TRP A 72 -15.57 -17.68 -68.61
N GLN A 73 -16.11 -18.59 -67.79
CA GLN A 73 -17.23 -19.45 -68.16
C GLN A 73 -18.51 -18.65 -68.43
N LYS A 74 -18.80 -17.62 -67.63
CA LYS A 74 -19.93 -16.71 -67.86
C LYS A 74 -19.81 -16.02 -69.22
N GLN A 75 -18.63 -15.52 -69.58
CA GLN A 75 -18.42 -14.90 -70.89
C GLN A 75 -18.63 -15.88 -72.04
N GLN A 76 -18.16 -17.13 -71.91
CA GLN A 76 -18.40 -18.18 -72.89
C GLN A 76 -19.90 -18.50 -73.05
N ILE A 77 -20.66 -18.57 -71.95
CA ILE A 77 -22.11 -18.80 -71.98
C ILE A 77 -22.81 -17.67 -72.74
N VAL A 78 -22.45 -16.40 -72.47
CA VAL A 78 -23.05 -15.26 -73.17
C VAL A 78 -22.77 -15.33 -74.69
N GLN A 79 -21.56 -15.71 -75.09
CA GLN A 79 -21.22 -15.88 -76.51
C GLN A 79 -22.03 -17.01 -77.16
N LEU A 80 -22.20 -18.14 -76.46
CA LEU A 80 -23.02 -19.25 -76.96
C LEU A 80 -24.49 -18.87 -77.05
N GLN A 81 -25.02 -18.15 -76.06
CA GLN A 81 -26.40 -17.64 -76.10
C GLN A 81 -26.62 -16.72 -77.30
N ALA A 82 -25.68 -15.81 -77.59
CA ALA A 82 -25.75 -14.96 -78.78
C ALA A 82 -25.79 -15.79 -80.08
N ARG A 83 -24.94 -16.82 -80.20
CA ARG A 83 -24.94 -17.73 -81.35
C ARG A 83 -26.23 -18.54 -81.49
N ILE A 84 -26.81 -18.99 -80.38
CA ILE A 84 -28.10 -19.70 -80.39
C ILE A 84 -29.20 -18.76 -80.89
N THR A 85 -29.26 -17.53 -80.37
CA THR A 85 -30.27 -16.56 -80.81
C THR A 85 -30.12 -16.19 -82.30
N GLU A 86 -28.89 -16.09 -82.82
CA GLU A 86 -28.65 -15.87 -84.24
C GLU A 86 -29.09 -17.09 -85.07
N ASN A 87 -28.85 -18.31 -84.58
CA ASN A 87 -29.26 -19.54 -85.25
C ASN A 87 -30.79 -19.65 -85.30
N ASP A 88 -31.48 -19.36 -84.19
CA ASP A 88 -32.94 -19.32 -84.13
C ASP A 88 -33.51 -18.34 -85.15
N LEU A 89 -32.90 -17.16 -85.29
CA LEU A 89 -33.30 -16.17 -86.30
C LEU A 89 -33.09 -16.70 -87.72
N ARG A 90 -31.97 -17.39 -88.00
CA ARG A 90 -31.72 -18.02 -89.30
C ARG A 90 -32.75 -19.12 -89.60
N VAL A 91 -33.11 -19.93 -88.62
CA VAL A 91 -34.16 -20.96 -88.76
C VAL A 91 -35.51 -20.31 -89.05
N GLN A 92 -35.88 -19.25 -88.32
CA GLN A 92 -37.10 -18.49 -88.59
C GLN A 92 -37.10 -17.88 -89.99
N GLN A 93 -35.97 -17.34 -90.45
CA GLN A 93 -35.83 -16.78 -91.80
C GLN A 93 -35.99 -17.86 -92.88
N VAL A 94 -35.43 -19.05 -92.67
CA VAL A 94 -35.63 -20.21 -93.57
C VAL A 94 -37.08 -20.67 -93.56
N GLN A 95 -37.74 -20.76 -92.39
CA GLN A 95 -39.16 -21.14 -92.27
C GLN A 95 -40.08 -20.14 -93.00
N LEU A 96 -39.83 -18.84 -92.86
CA LEU A 96 -40.56 -17.80 -93.60
C LEU A 96 -40.30 -17.88 -95.11
N SER A 97 -39.05 -18.15 -95.52
CA SER A 97 -38.70 -18.38 -96.93
C SER A 97 -39.39 -19.62 -97.53
N HIS A 98 -39.69 -20.64 -96.70
CA HIS A 98 -40.46 -21.81 -97.12
C HIS A 98 -41.97 -21.54 -97.16
N ARG A 99 -42.52 -20.72 -96.24
CA ARG A 99 -43.91 -20.24 -96.31
C ARG A 99 -44.17 -19.45 -97.60
N GLY A 100 -43.24 -18.59 -98.01
CA GLY A 100 -43.33 -17.85 -99.27
C GLY A 100 -43.27 -18.70 -100.55
N ARG A 101 -42.85 -19.98 -100.46
CA ARG A 101 -42.81 -20.91 -101.61
C ARG A 101 -44.04 -21.82 -101.72
N LEU A 102 -44.86 -21.96 -100.67
CA LEU A 102 -46.09 -22.76 -100.71
C LEU A 102 -47.33 -21.98 -101.16
N ASP A 103 -47.27 -20.65 -101.22
CA ASP A 103 -48.42 -19.80 -101.55
C ASP A 103 -48.67 -19.60 -103.06
N HIS A 104 -48.07 -20.43 -103.94
CA HIS A 104 -48.30 -20.39 -105.39
C HIS A 104 -48.83 -21.70 -106.01
N SER A 105 -49.37 -22.64 -105.23
CA SER A 105 -49.89 -23.92 -105.75
C SER A 105 -51.39 -24.15 -105.49
N GLY A 106 -52.23 -23.14 -105.76
CA GLY A 106 -53.68 -23.29 -105.53
C GLY A 106 -54.60 -22.39 -106.35
N ILE A 107 -54.17 -21.84 -107.50
CA ILE A 107 -55.06 -21.08 -108.39
C ILE A 107 -54.83 -21.47 -109.86
N TYR A 108 -55.19 -22.71 -110.20
CA TYR A 108 -55.65 -23.17 -111.51
C TYR A 108 -56.61 -24.32 -111.17
N SER A 109 -57.84 -24.48 -111.66
CA SER A 109 -58.58 -23.95 -112.79
C SER A 109 -60.05 -24.29 -112.53
N ALA A 110 -60.98 -23.34 -112.71
CA ALA A 110 -62.41 -23.64 -112.80
C ALA A 110 -63.17 -22.51 -113.49
N LYS A 111 -62.86 -22.27 -114.76
CA LYS A 111 -63.79 -21.62 -115.70
C LYS A 111 -63.75 -22.38 -117.01
N ASP A 112 -64.41 -23.52 -116.99
CA ASP A 112 -65.00 -24.10 -118.19
C ASP A 112 -66.20 -24.94 -117.77
N ARG A 113 -67.40 -24.52 -118.17
CA ARG A 113 -68.56 -25.38 -118.44
C ARG A 113 -69.75 -24.55 -118.92
N VAL A 114 -69.83 -24.50 -120.24
CA VAL A 114 -71.04 -24.23 -121.02
C VAL A 114 -72.09 -25.31 -120.73
N ALA A 115 -73.32 -24.83 -120.56
CA ALA A 115 -74.63 -25.44 -120.75
C ALA A 115 -74.72 -26.96 -121.00
N ARG A 116 -75.44 -27.66 -120.11
CA ARG A 116 -76.40 -28.71 -120.50
C ARG A 116 -77.63 -28.67 -119.59
N GLN A 117 -78.78 -28.41 -120.20
CA GLN A 117 -80.11 -28.56 -119.62
C GLN A 117 -80.43 -30.04 -119.36
N ALA A 118 -81.09 -30.35 -118.23
CA ALA A 118 -81.98 -31.49 -118.10
C ALA A 118 -83.04 -31.20 -117.01
N PRO A 119 -84.29 -31.69 -117.14
CA PRO A 119 -85.45 -31.11 -116.46
C PRO A 119 -85.59 -31.60 -115.01
N PHE A 120 -85.78 -30.63 -114.11
CA PHE A 120 -86.36 -30.82 -112.79
C PHE A 120 -87.78 -31.38 -112.90
N THR A 121 -88.13 -32.30 -112.00
CA THR A 121 -89.38 -32.27 -111.19
C THR A 121 -89.54 -33.60 -110.45
N LEU A 122 -88.80 -33.78 -109.33
CA LEU A 122 -89.24 -34.60 -108.19
C LEU A 122 -88.37 -34.48 -106.91
N CYS A 123 -87.41 -33.54 -106.82
CA CYS A 123 -86.41 -33.50 -105.72
C CYS A 123 -86.42 -32.20 -104.88
N ASP A 124 -87.43 -31.34 -105.02
CA ASP A 124 -87.44 -30.01 -104.36
C ASP A 124 -87.88 -30.09 -102.89
N LYS A 125 -88.80 -31.03 -102.57
CA LYS A 125 -89.25 -31.28 -101.19
C LYS A 125 -88.15 -31.92 -100.33
N ASP A 126 -87.39 -32.85 -100.91
CA ASP A 126 -86.28 -33.54 -100.22
C ASP A 126 -85.12 -32.59 -99.95
N LEU A 127 -84.83 -31.67 -100.88
CA LEU A 127 -83.81 -30.63 -100.68
C LEU A 127 -84.22 -29.64 -99.59
N ASN A 128 -85.48 -29.19 -99.57
CA ASN A 128 -85.96 -28.29 -98.51
C ASN A 128 -85.97 -28.97 -97.14
N GLN A 129 -86.36 -30.25 -97.03
CA GLN A 129 -86.27 -30.98 -95.76
C GLN A 129 -84.82 -31.14 -95.29
N LYS A 130 -83.88 -31.42 -96.21
CA LYS A 130 -82.44 -31.49 -95.90
C LYS A 130 -81.87 -30.13 -95.49
N LEU A 131 -82.30 -29.04 -96.13
CA LEU A 131 -81.89 -27.69 -95.77
C LEU A 131 -82.40 -27.32 -94.38
N SER A 132 -83.69 -27.56 -94.08
CA SER A 132 -84.24 -27.32 -92.74
C SER A 132 -83.58 -28.20 -91.67
N ALA A 133 -83.24 -29.46 -91.98
CA ALA A 133 -82.47 -30.31 -91.07
C ALA A 133 -81.07 -29.72 -90.79
N ALA A 134 -80.35 -29.29 -91.84
CA ALA A 134 -79.04 -28.65 -91.71
C ALA A 134 -79.11 -27.30 -90.94
N GLU A 135 -80.14 -26.50 -91.15
CA GLU A 135 -80.36 -25.25 -90.39
C GLU A 135 -80.60 -25.52 -88.90
N MET A 136 -81.38 -26.56 -88.57
CA MET A 136 -81.59 -26.98 -87.19
C MET A 136 -80.31 -27.55 -86.56
N GLU A 137 -79.50 -28.30 -87.31
CA GLU A 137 -78.18 -28.78 -86.88
C GLU A 137 -77.22 -27.61 -86.63
N LEU A 138 -77.20 -26.59 -87.50
CA LEU A 138 -76.40 -25.39 -87.30
C LEU A 138 -76.82 -24.59 -86.06
N LEU A 139 -78.14 -24.45 -85.82
CA LEU A 139 -78.65 -23.81 -84.60
C LEU A 139 -78.30 -24.61 -83.34
N HIS A 140 -78.42 -25.94 -83.40
CA HIS A 140 -78.02 -26.81 -82.30
C HIS A 140 -76.52 -26.68 -82.01
N LEU A 141 -75.69 -26.77 -83.05
CA LEU A 141 -74.23 -26.65 -82.94
C LEU A 141 -73.83 -25.26 -82.43
N LYS A 142 -74.49 -24.18 -82.88
CA LYS A 142 -74.30 -22.82 -82.36
C LYS A 142 -74.63 -22.73 -80.87
N ASN A 143 -75.72 -23.35 -80.43
CA ASN A 143 -76.09 -23.39 -79.02
C ASN A 143 -75.07 -24.18 -78.18
N VAL A 144 -74.62 -25.34 -78.68
CA VAL A 144 -73.58 -26.14 -78.04
C VAL A 144 -72.26 -25.36 -77.94
N PHE A 145 -71.80 -24.72 -79.03
CA PHE A 145 -70.61 -23.88 -79.00
C PHE A 145 -70.74 -22.73 -78.00
N LYS A 146 -71.90 -22.07 -77.93
CA LYS A 146 -72.13 -21.00 -76.95
C LYS A 146 -72.00 -21.53 -75.51
N GLN A 147 -72.61 -22.67 -75.21
CA GLN A 147 -72.52 -23.30 -73.88
C GLN A 147 -71.08 -23.70 -73.54
N VAL A 148 -70.37 -24.32 -74.49
CA VAL A 148 -68.98 -24.74 -74.31
C VAL A 148 -68.06 -23.53 -74.06
N THR A 149 -68.17 -22.50 -74.90
CA THR A 149 -67.40 -21.25 -74.72
C THR A 149 -67.71 -20.59 -73.39
N GLN A 150 -68.99 -20.49 -73.01
CA GLN A 150 -69.40 -19.90 -71.73
C GLN A 150 -68.78 -20.65 -70.54
N LYS A 151 -68.88 -21.99 -70.53
CA LYS A 151 -68.27 -22.82 -69.48
C LYS A 151 -66.76 -22.58 -69.37
N TYR A 152 -66.05 -22.57 -70.50
CA TYR A 152 -64.61 -22.29 -70.50
C TYR A 152 -64.29 -20.87 -70.01
N THR A 153 -65.06 -19.86 -70.41
CA THR A 153 -64.84 -18.48 -69.91
C THR A 153 -65.06 -18.37 -68.41
N GLU A 154 -66.08 -19.03 -67.86
CA GLU A 154 -66.35 -19.04 -66.42
C GLU A 154 -65.22 -19.75 -65.65
N ASP A 155 -64.71 -20.87 -66.17
CA ASP A 155 -63.61 -21.59 -65.54
C ASP A 155 -62.28 -20.81 -65.61
N VAL A 156 -62.04 -20.07 -66.70
CA VAL A 156 -60.91 -19.12 -66.81
C VAL A 156 -61.05 -18.02 -65.76
N CYS A 157 -62.22 -17.36 -65.65
CA CYS A 157 -62.43 -16.31 -64.65
C CYS A 157 -62.24 -16.82 -63.21
N LYS A 158 -62.72 -18.02 -62.88
CA LYS A 158 -62.49 -18.64 -61.56
C LYS A 158 -61.00 -18.88 -61.28
N MET A 159 -60.22 -19.26 -62.30
CA MET A 159 -58.78 -19.45 -62.15
C MET A 159 -58.05 -18.12 -62.02
N GLU A 160 -58.47 -17.09 -62.75
CA GLU A 160 -57.97 -15.72 -62.59
C GLU A 160 -58.20 -15.19 -61.17
N ASP A 161 -59.40 -15.35 -60.61
CA ASP A 161 -59.69 -14.92 -59.22
C ASP A 161 -58.80 -15.63 -58.18
N LYS A 162 -58.53 -16.93 -58.39
CA LYS A 162 -57.60 -17.70 -57.55
C LYS A 162 -56.18 -17.18 -57.67
N ILE A 163 -55.71 -16.88 -58.89
CA ILE A 163 -54.38 -16.31 -59.14
C ILE A 163 -54.27 -14.95 -58.46
N GLN A 164 -55.25 -14.06 -58.65
CA GLN A 164 -55.26 -12.74 -58.00
C GLN A 164 -55.25 -12.83 -56.47
N THR A 165 -55.95 -13.81 -55.90
CA THR A 165 -55.93 -14.04 -54.44
C THR A 165 -54.56 -14.54 -53.95
N ARG A 166 -53.91 -15.42 -54.72
CA ARG A 166 -52.54 -15.86 -54.44
C ARG A 166 -51.54 -14.70 -54.58
N ASP A 167 -51.70 -13.84 -55.58
CA ASP A 167 -50.85 -12.67 -55.76
C ASP A 167 -50.96 -11.68 -54.60
N ARG A 168 -52.18 -11.44 -54.11
CA ARG A 168 -52.40 -10.66 -52.88
C ARG A 168 -51.71 -11.30 -51.68
N TYR A 169 -51.81 -12.63 -51.53
CA TYR A 169 -51.14 -13.35 -50.46
C TYR A 169 -49.60 -13.24 -50.57
N ILE A 170 -49.03 -13.45 -51.77
CA ILE A 170 -47.59 -13.29 -52.05
C ILE A 170 -47.13 -11.87 -51.71
N CYS A 171 -47.89 -10.85 -52.11
CA CYS A 171 -47.61 -9.46 -51.75
C CYS A 171 -47.63 -9.23 -50.24
N SER A 172 -48.57 -9.84 -49.52
CA SER A 172 -48.62 -9.75 -48.04
C SER A 172 -47.40 -10.41 -47.39
N LEU A 173 -46.97 -11.56 -47.90
CA LEU A 173 -45.77 -12.26 -47.42
C LEU A 173 -44.50 -11.45 -47.71
N LYS A 174 -44.35 -10.90 -48.92
CA LYS A 174 -43.22 -10.01 -49.25
C LYS A 174 -43.12 -8.83 -48.28
N LYS A 175 -44.25 -8.19 -47.95
CA LYS A 175 -44.30 -7.11 -46.95
C LYS A 175 -43.89 -7.59 -45.55
N LYS A 176 -44.33 -8.77 -45.13
CA LYS A 176 -43.91 -9.36 -43.84
C LYS A 176 -42.40 -9.65 -43.82
N CYS A 177 -41.86 -10.27 -44.87
CA CYS A 177 -40.43 -10.55 -44.99
C CYS A 177 -39.59 -9.26 -44.96
N ALA A 178 -40.05 -8.19 -45.62
CA ALA A 178 -39.36 -6.89 -45.57
C ALA A 178 -39.30 -6.31 -44.15
N ARG A 179 -40.43 -6.32 -43.42
CA ARG A 179 -40.49 -5.84 -42.03
C ARG A 179 -39.62 -6.68 -41.09
N GLU A 180 -39.64 -8.00 -41.24
CA GLU A 180 -38.79 -8.88 -40.44
C GLU A 180 -37.30 -8.61 -40.70
N SER A 181 -36.92 -8.34 -41.94
CA SER A 181 -35.55 -7.95 -42.30
C SER A 181 -35.14 -6.61 -41.69
N GLU A 182 -36.03 -5.62 -41.71
CA GLU A 182 -35.81 -4.31 -41.07
C GLU A 182 -35.65 -4.46 -39.56
N GLN A 183 -36.55 -5.19 -38.90
CA GLN A 183 -36.46 -5.47 -37.47
C GLN A 183 -35.18 -6.25 -37.11
N LYS A 184 -34.76 -7.18 -37.95
CA LYS A 184 -33.48 -7.89 -37.77
C LYS A 184 -32.30 -6.93 -37.86
N GLN A 185 -32.32 -5.98 -38.80
CA GLN A 185 -31.27 -4.98 -38.94
C GLN A 185 -31.21 -4.05 -37.72
N GLU A 186 -32.35 -3.60 -37.20
CA GLU A 186 -32.41 -2.80 -35.97
C GLU A 186 -31.86 -3.57 -34.76
N ARG A 187 -32.22 -4.86 -34.62
CA ARG A 187 -31.67 -5.72 -33.56
C ARG A 187 -30.16 -5.88 -33.69
N HIS A 188 -29.65 -6.00 -34.91
CA HIS A 188 -28.21 -6.11 -35.17
C HIS A 188 -27.48 -4.81 -34.78
N GLN A 189 -27.98 -3.66 -35.21
CA GLN A 189 -27.42 -2.35 -34.83
C GLN A 189 -27.45 -2.13 -33.31
N ARG A 190 -28.52 -2.58 -32.63
CA ARG A 190 -28.61 -2.54 -31.17
C ARG A 190 -27.59 -3.46 -30.51
N ALA A 191 -27.36 -4.64 -31.06
CA ALA A 191 -26.33 -5.55 -30.57
C ALA A 191 -24.93 -4.94 -30.73
N GLU A 192 -24.61 -4.40 -31.91
CA GLU A 192 -23.33 -3.69 -32.16
C GLU A 192 -23.12 -2.52 -31.19
N THR A 193 -24.16 -1.74 -30.92
CA THR A 193 -24.09 -0.64 -29.96
C THR A 193 -23.79 -1.15 -28.55
N LEU A 194 -24.42 -2.26 -28.14
CA LEU A 194 -24.13 -2.89 -26.84
C LEU A 194 -22.72 -3.47 -26.80
N GLU A 195 -22.23 -4.05 -27.89
CA GLU A 195 -20.85 -4.55 -28.00
C GLU A 195 -19.83 -3.42 -27.82
N CYS A 196 -20.08 -2.23 -28.38
CA CYS A 196 -19.25 -1.05 -28.15
C CYS A 196 -19.22 -0.67 -26.65
N TYR A 197 -20.39 -0.60 -25.99
CA TYR A 197 -20.43 -0.29 -24.55
C TYR A 197 -19.76 -1.35 -23.69
N LEU A 198 -19.86 -2.63 -24.07
CA LEU A 198 -19.19 -3.72 -23.36
C LEU A 198 -17.67 -3.67 -23.53
N ALA A 199 -17.18 -3.19 -24.68
CA ALA A 199 -15.75 -3.03 -24.93
C ALA A 199 -15.13 -1.89 -24.11
N ASP A 200 -15.91 -0.86 -23.76
CA ASP A 200 -15.46 0.26 -22.91
C ASP A 200 -15.39 -0.09 -21.42
N LEU A 201 -16.03 -1.20 -21.00
CA LEU A 201 -15.96 -1.66 -19.62
C LEU A 201 -14.60 -2.29 -19.32
N PRO A 202 -14.04 -2.11 -18.12
CA PRO A 202 -12.79 -2.74 -17.73
C PRO A 202 -12.88 -4.25 -17.91
N THR A 203 -11.87 -4.82 -18.55
CA THR A 203 -11.79 -6.28 -18.69
C THR A 203 -11.55 -6.90 -17.31
N LEU A 204 -11.98 -8.14 -17.12
CA LEU A 204 -11.75 -8.88 -15.87
C LEU A 204 -10.25 -8.90 -15.49
N MET A 205 -9.37 -9.05 -16.48
CA MET A 205 -7.92 -9.01 -16.31
C MET A 205 -7.42 -7.66 -15.79
N GLU A 206 -7.94 -6.56 -16.33
CA GLU A 206 -7.60 -5.21 -15.86
C GLU A 206 -8.10 -4.99 -14.43
N ALA A 207 -9.33 -5.42 -14.12
CA ALA A 207 -9.89 -5.34 -12.77
C ALA A 207 -9.11 -6.18 -11.76
N GLU A 208 -8.71 -7.40 -12.13
CA GLU A 208 -7.85 -8.27 -11.30
C GLU A 208 -6.46 -7.66 -11.12
N GLY A 209 -5.86 -7.10 -12.18
CA GLY A 209 -4.57 -6.39 -12.12
C GLY A 209 -4.62 -5.18 -11.19
N GLN A 210 -5.67 -4.36 -11.29
CA GLN A 210 -5.93 -3.23 -10.38
C GLN A 210 -6.12 -3.71 -8.93
N SER A 211 -6.86 -4.80 -8.70
CA SER A 211 -7.07 -5.38 -7.38
C SER A 211 -5.76 -5.87 -6.75
N GLN A 212 -4.89 -6.53 -7.53
CA GLN A 212 -3.57 -6.97 -7.07
C GLN A 212 -2.67 -5.77 -6.75
N GLN A 213 -2.69 -4.73 -7.58
CA GLN A 213 -1.93 -3.52 -7.31
C GLN A 213 -2.42 -2.82 -6.03
N LEU A 214 -3.74 -2.75 -5.83
CA LEU A 214 -4.35 -2.22 -4.61
C LEU A 214 -3.91 -3.03 -3.38
N LYS A 215 -3.87 -4.36 -3.46
CA LYS A 215 -3.37 -5.23 -2.38
C LYS A 215 -1.91 -4.94 -2.05
N LYS A 216 -1.04 -4.78 -3.06
CA LYS A 216 0.38 -4.43 -2.85
C LYS A 216 0.54 -3.07 -2.17
N VAL A 217 -0.19 -2.06 -2.63
CA VAL A 217 -0.17 -0.72 -2.02
C VAL A 217 -0.67 -0.79 -0.57
N ARG A 218 -1.77 -1.51 -0.32
CA ARG A 218 -2.33 -1.68 1.02
C ARG A 218 -1.34 -2.32 1.99
N LEU A 219 -0.68 -3.42 1.59
CA LEU A 219 0.33 -4.07 2.42
C LEU A 219 1.49 -3.12 2.74
N LYS A 220 1.95 -2.34 1.75
CA LYS A 220 3.01 -1.34 1.96
C LYS A 220 2.55 -0.22 2.90
N THR A 221 1.30 0.22 2.82
CA THR A 221 0.75 1.19 3.76
C THR A 221 0.71 0.63 5.18
N GLU A 222 0.25 -0.62 5.36
CA GLU A 222 0.21 -1.30 6.66
C GLU A 222 1.63 -1.44 7.27
N GLU A 223 2.63 -1.78 6.46
CA GLU A 223 4.04 -1.83 6.88
C GLU A 223 4.57 -0.46 7.32
N MET A 224 4.29 0.59 6.54
CA MET A 224 4.71 1.96 6.88
C MET A 224 4.02 2.46 8.15
N GLU A 225 2.74 2.14 8.36
CA GLU A 225 2.01 2.46 9.59
C GLU A 225 2.63 1.77 10.82
N GLN A 226 3.03 0.50 10.69
CA GLN A 226 3.73 -0.22 11.76
C GLN A 226 5.08 0.43 12.08
N ASN A 227 5.86 0.81 11.07
CA ASN A 227 7.15 1.50 11.24
C ASN A 227 6.98 2.87 11.89
N LEU A 228 5.97 3.65 11.49
CA LEU A 228 5.64 4.93 12.12
C LEU A 228 5.22 4.74 13.58
N SER A 229 4.42 3.72 13.89
CA SER A 229 4.04 3.41 15.28
C SER A 229 5.24 3.04 16.14
N TRP A 230 6.19 2.27 15.58
CA TRP A 230 7.42 1.91 16.28
C TRP A 230 8.32 3.13 16.53
N LEU A 231 8.54 3.94 15.49
CA LEU A 231 9.32 5.18 15.60
C LEU A 231 8.69 6.16 16.60
N GLN A 232 7.37 6.30 16.58
CA GLN A 232 6.64 7.13 17.54
C GLN A 232 6.88 6.66 18.98
N LYS A 233 6.74 5.37 19.25
CA LYS A 233 6.99 4.81 20.60
C LYS A 233 8.43 5.02 21.05
N SER A 234 9.40 4.82 20.15
CA SER A 234 10.83 5.05 20.45
C SER A 234 11.11 6.53 20.74
N LEU A 235 10.49 7.44 19.98
CA LEU A 235 10.57 8.88 20.22
C LEU A 235 9.95 9.26 21.57
N ASP A 236 8.77 8.73 21.90
CA ASP A 236 8.08 9.00 23.17
C ASP A 236 8.92 8.51 24.36
N GLN A 237 9.51 7.32 24.25
CA GLN A 237 10.46 6.80 25.25
C GLN A 237 11.67 7.73 25.41
N GLY A 238 12.26 8.18 24.30
CA GLY A 238 13.36 9.15 24.31
C GLY A 238 12.99 10.48 24.97
N GLN A 239 11.77 10.98 24.70
CA GLN A 239 11.26 12.21 25.33
C GLN A 239 11.08 12.06 26.85
N VAL A 240 10.59 10.92 27.32
CA VAL A 240 10.47 10.63 28.76
C VAL A 240 11.85 10.62 29.42
N LEU A 241 12.81 9.91 28.84
CA LEU A 241 14.19 9.87 29.35
C LEU A 241 14.84 11.25 29.39
N LEU A 242 14.61 12.09 28.37
CA LEU A 242 15.11 13.47 28.36
C LEU A 242 14.48 14.32 29.47
N ARG A 243 13.17 14.16 29.75
CA ARG A 243 12.51 14.86 30.85
C ARG A 243 13.08 14.43 32.21
N GLU A 244 13.30 13.14 32.42
CA GLU A 244 13.93 12.62 33.64
C GLU A 244 15.34 13.19 33.83
N LYS A 245 16.13 13.24 32.75
CA LYS A 245 17.47 13.85 32.80
C LYS A 245 17.43 15.35 33.08
N TYR A 246 16.44 16.07 32.54
CA TYR A 246 16.25 17.48 32.84
C TYR A 246 15.94 17.71 34.33
N ILE A 247 15.03 16.92 34.90
CA ILE A 247 14.72 16.96 36.33
C ILE A 247 15.96 16.65 37.18
N GLN A 248 16.76 15.65 36.80
CA GLN A 248 18.01 15.32 37.49
C GLN A 248 19.02 16.48 37.47
N ILE A 249 19.14 17.19 36.35
CA ILE A 249 20.02 18.37 36.23
C ILE A 249 19.50 19.49 37.13
N GLU A 250 18.20 19.76 37.11
CA GLU A 250 17.59 20.83 37.92
C GLU A 250 17.77 20.57 39.43
N GLU A 251 17.60 19.31 39.87
CA GLU A 251 17.91 18.91 41.24
C GLU A 251 19.40 19.06 41.58
N GLN A 252 20.31 18.74 40.65
CA GLN A 252 21.74 18.93 40.85
C GLN A 252 22.08 20.42 40.99
N THR A 253 21.54 21.29 40.14
CA THR A 253 21.73 22.74 40.24
C THR A 253 21.20 23.27 41.57
N ARG A 254 20.05 22.78 42.05
CA ARG A 254 19.55 23.16 43.38
C ARG A 254 20.48 22.73 44.50
N ARG A 255 21.03 21.50 44.45
CA ARG A 255 22.03 21.04 45.44
C ARG A 255 23.30 21.87 45.38
N GLU A 256 23.75 22.27 44.19
CA GLU A 256 24.90 23.17 44.02
C GLU A 256 24.64 24.54 44.67
N ASP A 257 23.46 25.14 44.44
CA ASP A 257 23.07 26.41 45.07
C ASP A 257 23.01 26.31 46.61
N GLU A 258 22.44 25.21 47.14
CA GLU A 258 22.42 24.92 48.57
C GLU A 258 23.85 24.81 49.14
N LEU A 259 24.74 24.08 48.46
CA LEU A 259 26.14 23.96 48.85
C LEU A 259 26.86 25.31 48.78
N LEU A 260 26.68 26.10 47.73
CA LEU A 260 27.25 27.44 47.60
C LEU A 260 26.77 28.35 48.75
N ALA A 261 25.50 28.29 49.12
CA ALA A 261 24.96 29.02 50.27
C ALA A 261 25.61 28.57 51.59
N THR A 262 25.83 27.26 51.78
CA THR A 262 26.54 26.75 52.97
C THR A 262 27.99 27.20 53.01
N VAL A 263 28.71 27.15 51.88
CA VAL A 263 30.10 27.61 51.76
C VAL A 263 30.17 29.10 52.06
N HIS A 264 29.27 29.92 51.51
CA HIS A 264 29.22 31.35 51.80
C HIS A 264 28.92 31.62 53.28
N SER A 265 28.00 30.87 53.89
CA SER A 265 27.72 30.97 55.34
C SER A 265 28.94 30.61 56.19
N LEU A 266 29.65 29.54 55.84
CA LEU A 266 30.88 29.12 56.52
C LEU A 266 31.99 30.15 56.34
N GLN A 267 32.21 30.64 55.12
CA GLN A 267 33.15 31.72 54.84
C GLN A 267 32.84 32.95 55.71
N GLN A 268 31.57 33.36 55.79
CA GLN A 268 31.16 34.48 56.63
C GLN A 268 31.40 34.23 58.13
N LYS A 269 31.13 33.01 58.63
CA LYS A 269 31.43 32.63 60.01
C LYS A 269 32.94 32.69 60.29
N VAL A 270 33.77 32.16 59.40
CA VAL A 270 35.24 32.20 59.51
C VAL A 270 35.73 33.64 59.54
N THR A 271 35.26 34.51 58.64
CA THR A 271 35.64 35.93 58.63
C THR A 271 35.29 36.62 59.94
N ARG A 272 34.07 36.41 60.46
CA ARG A 272 33.69 36.95 61.78
C ARG A 272 34.58 36.42 62.91
N CYS A 273 34.87 35.12 62.94
CA CYS A 273 35.76 34.54 63.96
C CYS A 273 37.19 35.12 63.88
N LEU A 274 37.70 35.38 62.67
CA LEU A 274 39.01 36.02 62.49
C LEU A 274 38.99 37.49 62.92
N GLU A 275 37.93 38.23 62.60
CA GLU A 275 37.73 39.61 63.06
C GLU A 275 37.65 39.69 64.59
N ASP A 276 36.86 38.82 65.22
CA ASP A 276 36.71 38.74 66.67
C ASP A 276 38.01 38.28 67.35
N GLY A 277 38.68 37.28 66.78
CA GLY A 277 39.97 36.78 67.25
C GLY A 277 41.09 37.81 67.15
N ALA A 278 41.06 38.71 66.17
CA ALA A 278 41.98 39.85 66.10
C ALA A 278 41.57 41.00 67.04
N ARG A 279 40.26 41.19 67.26
CA ARG A 279 39.73 42.24 68.14
C ARG A 279 39.99 41.97 69.62
N LEU A 280 39.83 40.73 70.08
CA LEU A 280 39.97 40.35 71.49
C LEU A 280 41.36 40.69 72.08
N PRO A 281 42.50 40.29 71.46
CA PRO A 281 43.83 40.67 71.93
C PRO A 281 44.05 42.18 71.92
N VAL A 282 43.51 42.89 70.91
CA VAL A 282 43.62 44.36 70.83
C VAL A 282 42.82 45.02 71.96
N THR A 283 41.62 44.52 72.28
CA THR A 283 40.83 45.04 73.40
C THR A 283 41.47 44.73 74.75
N ASP A 284 42.02 43.53 74.94
CA ASP A 284 42.67 43.15 76.19
C ASP A 284 43.99 43.90 76.38
N LEU A 285 44.77 44.10 75.32
CA LEU A 285 45.98 44.91 75.38
C LEU A 285 45.66 46.36 75.78
N LYS A 286 44.59 46.95 75.25
CA LYS A 286 44.13 48.29 75.64
C LYS A 286 43.71 48.36 77.12
N LYS A 287 42.96 47.36 77.61
CA LYS A 287 42.56 47.27 79.02
C LYS A 287 43.77 47.12 79.96
N LEU A 288 44.72 46.26 79.61
CA LEU A 288 45.96 46.10 80.39
C LEU A 288 46.82 47.37 80.36
N GLN A 289 46.83 48.11 79.25
CA GLN A 289 47.50 49.40 79.18
C GLN A 289 46.87 50.43 80.12
N THR A 290 45.54 50.49 80.20
CA THR A 290 44.85 51.39 81.14
C THR A 290 45.11 50.98 82.59
N GLU A 291 44.98 49.69 82.92
CA GLU A 291 45.26 49.17 84.26
C GLU A 291 46.72 49.39 84.67
N ARG A 292 47.68 49.20 83.75
CA ARG A 292 49.09 49.51 84.01
C ARG A 292 49.32 50.99 84.31
N ALA A 293 48.62 51.89 83.63
CA ALA A 293 48.71 53.32 83.89
C ALA A 293 48.15 53.67 85.29
N GLU A 294 46.99 53.11 85.64
CA GLU A 294 46.38 53.26 86.97
C GLU A 294 47.28 52.70 88.08
N LEU A 295 47.85 51.52 87.89
CA LEU A 295 48.81 50.92 88.85
C LEU A 295 50.09 51.72 88.97
N LEU A 296 50.58 52.35 87.88
CA LEU A 296 51.73 53.26 87.94
C LEU A 296 51.40 54.52 88.73
N GLU A 297 50.22 55.10 88.54
CA GLU A 297 49.76 56.21 89.37
C GLU A 297 49.63 55.78 90.84
N GLN A 298 49.00 54.64 91.12
CA GLN A 298 48.85 54.11 92.48
C GLN A 298 50.21 53.83 93.14
N ARG A 299 51.17 53.25 92.39
CA ARG A 299 52.55 53.08 92.84
C ARG A 299 53.23 54.42 93.12
N GLY A 300 53.00 55.43 92.29
CA GLY A 300 53.50 56.79 92.51
C GLY A 300 52.93 57.41 93.78
N HIS A 301 51.63 57.23 94.04
CA HIS A 301 50.99 57.65 95.29
C HIS A 301 51.55 56.90 96.49
N SER A 302 51.67 55.57 96.41
CA SER A 302 52.24 54.74 97.47
C SER A 302 53.70 55.10 97.75
N SER A 303 54.50 55.37 96.72
CA SER A 303 55.90 55.81 96.86
C SER A 303 55.97 57.12 97.64
N LYS A 304 55.14 58.12 97.29
CA LYS A 304 55.08 59.39 98.02
C LYS A 304 54.72 59.20 99.50
N VAL A 305 53.78 58.30 99.79
CA VAL A 305 53.41 57.97 101.18
C VAL A 305 54.57 57.28 101.90
N ILE A 306 55.27 56.36 101.24
CA ILE A 306 56.46 55.70 101.79
C ILE A 306 57.58 56.71 102.03
N ASP A 307 57.82 57.63 101.11
CA ASP A 307 58.84 58.68 101.27
C ASP A 307 58.51 59.59 102.45
N GLN A 308 57.24 59.98 102.61
CA GLN A 308 56.77 60.73 103.79
C GLN A 308 56.95 59.94 105.09
N GLN A 309 56.60 58.65 105.09
CA GLN A 309 56.81 57.76 106.25
C GLN A 309 58.30 57.60 106.56
N ASN A 310 59.15 57.42 105.55
CA ASN A 310 60.60 57.34 105.71
C ASN A 310 61.18 58.65 106.24
N GLU A 311 60.71 59.81 105.78
CA GLU A 311 61.15 61.11 106.30
C GLU A 311 60.73 61.29 107.77
N LEU A 312 59.54 60.80 108.16
CA LEU A 312 59.10 60.73 109.55
C LEU A 312 59.97 59.76 110.38
N ILE A 313 60.27 58.58 109.85
CA ILE A 313 61.14 57.59 110.47
C ILE A 313 62.55 58.14 110.62
N GLU A 314 63.07 58.88 109.64
CA GLU A 314 64.39 59.49 109.69
C GLU A 314 64.44 60.61 110.73
N LYS A 315 63.38 61.44 110.83
CA LYS A 315 63.19 62.44 111.90
C LYS A 315 63.09 61.80 113.29
N MET A 316 62.42 60.65 113.41
CA MET A 316 62.32 59.88 114.66
C MET A 316 63.62 59.14 115.00
N SER A 317 64.33 58.62 113.99
CA SER A 317 65.62 57.94 114.15
C SER A 317 66.71 58.93 114.59
N LEU A 318 66.70 60.15 114.05
CA LEU A 318 67.53 61.26 114.52
C LEU A 318 67.21 61.66 115.98
N HIS A 319 65.96 61.50 116.44
CA HIS A 319 65.60 61.69 117.85
C HIS A 319 66.08 60.55 118.77
N LEU A 320 66.14 59.32 118.25
CA LEU A 320 66.53 58.11 119.01
C LEU A 320 68.04 57.90 119.12
N LEU A 321 68.88 58.76 118.53
CA LEU A 321 70.34 58.70 118.60
C LEU A 321 70.95 59.50 119.77
N THR A 322 70.13 60.02 120.70
CA THR A 322 70.59 60.88 121.82
C THR A 322 70.28 60.40 123.25
N GLU A 323 69.65 59.25 123.47
CA GLU A 323 69.53 58.67 124.81
C GLU A 323 69.64 57.13 124.81
N GLU A 324 70.12 56.62 125.95
CA GLU A 324 70.85 55.38 126.21
C GLU A 324 70.03 54.06 126.30
N GLU A 325 70.82 52.96 126.21
CA GLU A 325 70.69 51.63 126.86
C GLU A 325 69.50 50.67 126.58
N SER A 326 69.82 49.53 125.93
CA SER A 326 69.87 48.13 126.46
C SER A 326 68.64 47.52 127.21
N PRO A 327 68.50 46.18 127.42
CA PRO A 327 68.82 44.95 126.65
C PRO A 327 67.68 43.88 126.60
N ALA A 328 67.74 42.97 125.59
CA ALA A 328 67.48 41.51 125.65
C ALA A 328 66.17 40.93 126.31
N PRO A 329 66.02 39.60 126.54
CA PRO A 329 65.84 38.43 125.63
C PRO A 329 64.55 37.60 125.97
N LEU A 330 64.31 36.46 125.27
CA LEU A 330 63.98 35.11 125.83
C LEU A 330 63.13 34.19 124.90
N TRP A 331 63.50 32.90 124.93
CA TRP A 331 63.01 31.70 124.23
C TRP A 331 61.62 31.19 124.75
N PRO A 332 61.10 29.95 124.51
CA PRO A 332 61.44 28.86 123.58
C PRO A 332 60.22 28.16 122.88
N VAL A 333 60.60 27.24 121.99
CA VAL A 333 59.90 26.05 121.44
C VAL A 333 58.75 25.48 122.30
N SER A 334 57.59 25.28 121.68
CA SER A 334 56.58 24.31 122.11
C SER A 334 55.96 23.62 120.88
N GLN A 335 55.99 22.29 120.92
CA GLN A 335 55.59 21.36 119.87
C GLN A 335 54.15 21.61 119.43
N ARG A 336 53.93 21.98 118.16
CA ARG A 336 52.58 22.12 117.59
C ARG A 336 52.16 20.85 116.84
N PRO A 337 50.95 20.31 117.09
CA PRO A 337 50.39 19.13 116.41
C PRO A 337 50.28 19.29 114.88
N GLU A 338 50.31 20.54 114.38
CA GLU A 338 50.21 20.88 112.96
C GLU A 338 51.39 20.36 112.12
N VAL A 339 52.61 20.28 112.69
CA VAL A 339 53.78 19.76 111.95
C VAL A 339 53.66 18.25 111.75
N SER A 340 53.09 17.54 112.72
CA SER A 340 52.78 16.11 112.60
C SER A 340 51.62 15.82 111.63
N GLN A 341 50.68 16.77 111.49
CA GLN A 341 49.63 16.70 110.49
C GLN A 341 50.18 16.94 109.08
N LEU A 342 51.03 17.95 108.91
CA LEU A 342 51.70 18.25 107.65
C LEU A 342 52.58 17.07 107.18
N LEU A 343 53.28 16.39 108.09
CA LEU A 343 54.07 15.21 107.75
C LEU A 343 53.19 14.01 107.31
N ARG A 344 51.98 13.86 107.86
CA ARG A 344 51.00 12.86 107.39
C ARG A 344 50.47 13.22 106.01
N ASP A 345 50.12 14.48 105.77
CA ASP A 345 49.61 14.96 104.49
C ASP A 345 50.68 14.87 103.39
N MET A 346 51.94 15.18 103.73
CA MET A 346 53.08 14.97 102.84
C MET A 346 53.29 13.48 102.50
N SER A 347 53.03 12.56 103.44
CA SER A 347 53.14 11.11 103.17
C SER A 347 52.06 10.59 102.21
N VAL A 348 50.86 11.21 102.20
CA VAL A 348 49.78 10.90 101.25
C VAL A 348 50.13 11.43 99.86
N CYS A 349 50.59 12.69 99.76
CA CYS A 349 51.05 13.29 98.50
C CYS A 349 52.19 12.49 97.84
N VAL A 350 53.11 11.93 98.63
CA VAL A 350 54.20 11.09 98.10
C VAL A 350 53.66 9.78 97.50
N ARG A 351 52.63 9.18 98.09
CA ARG A 351 51.97 7.98 97.56
C ARG A 351 51.24 8.25 96.25
N ASP A 352 50.56 9.40 96.14
CA ASP A 352 49.84 9.79 94.92
C ASP A 352 50.81 10.13 93.77
N LEU A 353 51.93 10.78 94.07
CA LEU A 353 52.99 11.03 93.11
C LEU A 353 53.64 9.74 92.61
N GLN A 354 53.82 8.73 93.48
CA GLN A 354 54.31 7.41 93.07
C GLN A 354 53.30 6.68 92.16
N ALA A 355 51.99 6.80 92.42
CA ALA A 355 50.96 6.26 91.54
C ALA A 355 50.95 6.93 90.16
N LEU A 356 51.05 8.26 90.10
CA LEU A 356 51.20 9.03 88.85
C LEU A 356 52.47 8.64 88.07
N GLY A 357 53.58 8.40 88.76
CA GLY A 357 54.82 7.91 88.14
C GLY A 357 54.65 6.55 87.45
N THR A 358 53.86 5.64 88.02
CA THR A 358 53.56 4.34 87.39
C THR A 358 52.63 4.47 86.18
N ILE A 359 51.63 5.36 86.23
CA ILE A 359 50.70 5.63 85.13
C ILE A 359 51.43 6.26 83.93
N LEU A 360 52.30 7.23 84.17
CA LEU A 360 53.08 7.87 83.12
C LEU A 360 54.07 6.89 82.46
N LYS A 361 54.64 5.95 83.23
CA LYS A 361 55.50 4.89 82.72
C LYS A 361 54.74 3.88 81.85
N GLN A 362 53.52 3.50 82.24
CA GLN A 362 52.66 2.61 81.45
C GLN A 362 52.19 3.27 80.15
N ARG A 363 51.80 4.56 80.20
CA ARG A 363 51.37 5.33 79.02
C ARG A 363 52.53 5.57 78.03
N ALA A 364 53.74 5.83 78.52
CA ALA A 364 54.94 5.94 77.69
C ALA A 364 55.31 4.62 76.98
N GLN A 365 54.88 3.48 77.51
CA GLN A 365 55.05 2.14 76.93
C GLN A 365 53.87 1.72 76.03
N GLY A 366 52.88 2.60 75.80
CA GLY A 366 51.74 2.36 74.91
C GLY A 366 50.63 1.48 75.50
N GLN A 367 50.63 1.21 76.81
CA GLN A 367 49.55 0.47 77.48
C GLN A 367 48.49 1.45 78.04
N GLU A 368 47.20 1.06 78.00
CA GLU A 368 46.12 1.85 78.61
C GLU A 368 46.24 1.84 80.15
N PRO A 369 46.31 3.01 80.81
CA PRO A 369 46.51 3.07 82.26
C PRO A 369 45.24 2.68 83.02
N ASN A 370 45.38 1.77 83.97
CA ASN A 370 44.27 1.31 84.82
C ASN A 370 43.94 2.34 85.91
N LEU A 371 42.94 3.21 85.64
CA LEU A 371 42.53 4.31 86.51
C LEU A 371 41.84 3.88 87.82
N ASN A 372 41.53 2.58 87.97
CA ASN A 372 40.76 2.08 89.13
C ASN A 372 41.53 2.15 90.46
N VAL A 373 42.87 2.26 90.41
CA VAL A 373 43.71 2.43 91.61
C VAL A 373 43.70 3.89 92.11
N LEU A 374 43.57 4.87 91.21
CA LEU A 374 43.52 6.29 91.57
C LEU A 374 42.12 6.70 92.08
N LEU A 375 41.08 6.03 91.57
CA LEU A 375 39.68 6.33 91.89
C LEU A 375 39.12 5.47 93.03
N GLY A 376 39.89 4.51 93.57
CA GLY A 376 39.54 3.78 94.80
C GLY A 376 38.32 2.85 94.71
N ILE A 377 37.92 2.42 93.50
CA ILE A 377 36.70 1.62 93.28
C ILE A 377 37.08 0.27 92.65
N LYS A 378 36.71 -0.82 93.34
CA LYS A 378 36.83 -2.21 92.84
C LYS A 378 35.83 -2.46 91.71
N SER A 379 36.34 -2.86 90.56
CA SER A 379 35.64 -3.04 89.28
C SER A 379 34.71 -4.25 89.24
N LEU A 380 33.53 -4.07 88.62
CA LEU A 380 32.87 -5.09 87.79
C LEU A 380 32.78 -4.50 86.38
N SER A 381 33.49 -5.16 85.47
CA SER A 381 33.86 -4.75 84.11
C SER A 381 32.73 -4.93 83.10
N MET A 382 32.62 -3.98 82.17
CA MET A 382 32.01 -4.17 80.85
C MET A 382 32.92 -5.03 79.96
N SER A 383 32.36 -5.78 79.00
CA SER A 383 32.85 -5.79 77.60
C SER A 383 32.02 -6.68 76.66
N VAL A 384 31.62 -6.07 75.53
CA VAL A 384 31.74 -6.60 74.15
C VAL A 384 30.82 -7.75 73.72
N GLU A 385 29.84 -7.48 72.84
CA GLU A 385 29.81 -7.87 71.41
C GLU A 385 28.52 -7.39 70.69
N GLU A 386 28.70 -7.03 69.41
CA GLU A 386 27.79 -7.12 68.23
C GLU A 386 26.38 -6.48 68.27
N SER A 387 26.14 -5.42 67.50
CA SER A 387 25.78 -5.41 66.05
C SER A 387 24.25 -5.27 65.87
N GLU A 388 23.78 -4.03 65.94
CA GLU A 388 22.39 -3.66 65.67
C GLU A 388 22.41 -2.53 64.64
N ARG A 389 22.51 -2.89 63.35
CA ARG A 389 22.15 -2.03 62.23
C ARG A 389 21.43 -2.84 61.15
N VAL A 390 20.11 -2.65 61.16
CA VAL A 390 19.19 -2.58 60.01
C VAL A 390 18.87 -3.89 59.26
N PRO A 391 17.74 -4.56 59.57
CA PRO A 391 17.20 -5.69 58.80
C PRO A 391 16.63 -5.31 57.41
N GLU A 392 16.42 -4.01 57.11
CA GLU A 392 15.81 -3.56 55.85
C GLU A 392 16.75 -3.72 54.63
N GLU A 393 18.07 -3.56 54.81
CA GLU A 393 19.04 -3.76 53.72
C GLU A 393 19.20 -5.24 53.34
N GLU A 394 19.04 -6.15 54.31
CA GLU A 394 19.04 -7.60 54.06
C GLU A 394 17.77 -8.04 53.30
N GLU A 395 16.60 -7.48 53.63
CA GLU A 395 15.36 -7.75 52.88
C GLU A 395 15.44 -7.22 51.44
N GLU A 396 16.00 -6.02 51.23
CA GLU A 396 16.18 -5.47 49.88
C GLU A 396 17.18 -6.29 49.05
N LEU A 397 18.27 -6.76 49.67
CA LEU A 397 19.24 -7.66 49.04
C LEU A 397 18.61 -9.02 48.68
N VAL A 398 17.76 -9.58 49.55
CA VAL A 398 17.04 -10.83 49.31
C VAL A 398 16.04 -10.67 48.16
N MET A 399 15.32 -9.55 48.09
CA MET A 399 14.43 -9.25 46.97
C MET A 399 15.19 -9.10 45.64
N LYS A 400 16.32 -8.37 45.65
CA LYS A 400 17.17 -8.22 44.45
C LYS A 400 17.76 -9.56 44.01
N LEU A 401 18.13 -10.43 44.94
CA LEU A 401 18.59 -11.79 44.63
C LEU A 401 17.48 -12.66 44.02
N HIS A 402 16.24 -12.49 44.48
CA HIS A 402 15.07 -13.15 43.89
C HIS A 402 14.80 -12.68 42.45
N GLU A 403 14.87 -11.37 42.20
CA GLU A 403 14.74 -10.79 40.85
C GLU A 403 15.82 -11.34 39.89
N VAL A 404 17.07 -11.39 40.34
CA VAL A 404 18.19 -11.91 39.53
C VAL A 404 18.04 -13.40 39.23
N THR A 405 17.54 -14.20 40.19
CA THR A 405 17.30 -15.63 39.97
C THR A 405 16.10 -15.91 39.08
N GLN A 406 15.09 -15.03 39.06
CA GLN A 406 13.98 -15.09 38.11
C GLN A 406 14.45 -14.76 36.69
N LEU A 407 15.19 -13.67 36.50
CA LEU A 407 15.74 -13.29 35.20
C LEU A 407 16.63 -14.38 34.59
N ARG A 408 17.43 -15.08 35.42
CA ARG A 408 18.23 -16.22 34.96
C ARG A 408 17.37 -17.38 34.44
N ARG A 409 16.21 -17.64 35.04
CA ARG A 409 15.27 -18.68 34.57
C ARG A 409 14.62 -18.28 33.26
N ASP A 410 14.17 -17.04 33.14
CA ASP A 410 13.54 -16.52 31.92
C ASP A 410 14.51 -16.52 30.72
N ILE A 411 15.78 -16.17 30.95
CA ILE A 411 16.85 -16.27 29.93
C ILE A 411 17.07 -17.71 29.49
N GLU A 412 17.06 -18.67 30.42
CA GLU A 412 17.27 -20.08 30.10
C GLU A 412 16.06 -20.70 29.37
N GLU A 413 14.85 -20.23 29.66
CA GLU A 413 13.64 -20.59 28.93
C GLU A 413 13.64 -20.02 27.51
N LEU A 414 14.07 -18.76 27.34
CA LEU A 414 14.28 -18.15 26.02
C LEU A 414 15.37 -18.89 25.21
N ARG A 415 16.46 -19.31 25.85
CA ARG A 415 17.48 -20.15 25.19
C ARG A 415 16.93 -21.50 24.78
N ARG A 416 16.08 -22.12 25.61
CA ARG A 416 15.43 -23.41 25.30
C ARG A 416 14.41 -23.27 24.17
N SER A 417 13.68 -22.16 24.08
CA SER A 417 12.70 -21.92 23.01
C SER A 417 13.34 -21.51 21.68
N MET A 418 14.53 -20.88 21.73
CA MET A 418 15.33 -20.55 20.55
C MET A 418 16.28 -21.69 20.11
N ALA A 419 16.45 -22.73 20.93
CA ALA A 419 17.26 -23.89 20.54
C ALA A 419 16.56 -24.66 19.41
N PRO A 420 17.25 -24.91 18.28
CA PRO A 420 16.67 -25.66 17.17
C PRO A 420 16.35 -27.10 17.58
N PRO A 421 15.28 -27.72 17.05
CA PRO A 421 14.93 -29.09 17.39
C PRO A 421 16.08 -30.02 16.99
N SER A 422 16.50 -30.86 17.94
CA SER A 422 17.54 -31.86 17.76
C SER A 422 17.16 -32.75 16.58
N VAL A 423 17.92 -32.66 15.48
CA VAL A 423 17.83 -33.59 14.35
C VAL A 423 18.32 -34.94 14.87
N LEU A 424 17.37 -35.79 15.28
CA LEU A 424 17.64 -37.20 15.51
C LEU A 424 17.91 -37.84 14.13
N HIS A 425 19.07 -38.48 14.06
CA HIS A 425 19.62 -39.21 12.92
C HIS A 425 18.68 -40.28 12.35
#